data_AF-A0A502FC72-F1
#
_entry.id   AF-A0A502FC72-F1
#
_cell.length_a   1.000
_cell.length_b   1.000
_cell.length_c   1.000
_cell.angle_alpha   90.00
_cell.angle_beta   90.00
_cell.angle_gamma   90.00
#
_symmetry.space_group_name_H-M   'P 1'
#
loop_
_entity.id
_entity.type
_entity.pdbx_description
1 polymer ?
#
loop_
_entity_poly.entity_id
_entity_poly.type
_entity_poly.pdbx_seq_one_letter_code
_entity_poly.pdbx_strand_id
1 'polypeptide(L)' 'MARLPCDIPIEAAAEHGEVILDGPDGLAASLTPEAARRSAKTMVKAAETAERNPDAETP' A
#
# COMPACT_ATOMS: atom_id res chain seq x y z
N MET A 1 -1.58 -9.57 18.09
CA MET A 1 -3.00 -9.40 17.73
C MET A 1 -3.06 -9.22 16.23
N ALA A 2 -3.69 -10.14 15.49
CA ALA A 2 -3.88 -9.96 14.05
C ALA A 2 -4.86 -8.81 13.86
N ARG A 3 -4.41 -7.74 13.20
CA ARG A 3 -5.26 -6.59 12.92
C ARG A 3 -6.24 -6.99 11.81
N LEU A 4 -7.52 -6.70 12.00
CA LEU A 4 -8.52 -6.90 10.96
C LEU A 4 -8.12 -6.12 9.70
N PRO A 5 -8.38 -6.64 8.49
CA PRO A 5 -8.12 -5.90 7.26
C PRO A 5 -8.88 -4.58 7.27
N CYS A 6 -8.18 -3.49 6.96
CA CYS A 6 -8.75 -2.15 6.90
C CYS A 6 -9.33 -1.90 5.50
N ASP A 7 -10.56 -1.40 5.43
CA ASP A 7 -11.26 -1.10 4.17
C ASP A 7 -11.09 0.38 3.74
N ILE A 8 -10.35 1.17 4.52
CA ILE A 8 -10.05 2.57 4.18
C ILE A 8 -8.83 2.59 3.25
N PRO A 9 -8.91 3.22 2.07
CA PRO A 9 -7.78 3.29 1.15
C PRO A 9 -6.66 4.18 1.69
N ILE A 10 -5.43 3.93 1.23
CA ILE A 10 -4.29 4.80 1.47
C ILE A 10 -4.35 5.95 0.46
N GLU A 11 -4.21 7.18 0.94
CA GLU A 11 -4.11 8.37 0.10
C GLU A 11 -2.66 8.67 -0.26
N ALA A 12 -2.44 9.26 -1.44
CA ALA A 12 -1.12 9.62 -1.93
C ALA A 12 -1.11 11.06 -2.48
N ALA A 13 -0.18 11.88 -1.99
CA ALA A 13 0.03 13.26 -2.43
C ALA A 13 1.45 13.46 -2.94
N ALA A 14 1.64 14.37 -3.90
CA ALA A 14 2.96 14.76 -4.40
C ALA A 14 3.38 16.08 -3.76
N GLU A 15 4.46 16.06 -2.98
CA GLU A 15 4.94 17.20 -2.19
C GLU A 15 6.46 17.26 -2.34
N HIS A 16 7.02 18.43 -2.68
CA HIS A 16 8.48 18.66 -2.72
C HIS A 16 9.33 17.66 -3.54
N GLY A 17 8.75 17.00 -4.55
CA GLY A 17 9.44 15.99 -5.37
C GLY A 17 9.42 14.58 -4.76
N GLU A 18 8.67 14.41 -3.68
CA GLU A 18 8.39 13.16 -3.00
C GLU A 18 6.91 12.81 -3.14
N VAL A 19 6.58 11.56 -2.85
CA VAL A 19 5.21 11.04 -2.77
C VAL A 19 4.95 10.69 -1.32
N ILE A 20 4.03 11.42 -0.69
CA ILE A 20 3.59 11.18 0.68
C ILE A 20 2.39 10.25 0.64
N LEU A 21 2.49 9.14 1.34
CA LEU A 21 1.40 8.21 1.60
C LEU A 21 0.87 8.48 3.00
N ASP A 22 -0.43 8.70 3.10
CA ASP A 22 -1.15 8.82 4.37
C ASP A 22 -2.26 7.76 4.40
N GLY A 23 -2.25 6.93 5.43
CA GLY A 23 -3.11 5.77 5.52
C GLY A 23 -3.66 5.54 6.93
N PRO A 24 -4.71 4.72 7.03
CA PRO A 24 -5.39 4.45 8.29
C PRO A 24 -4.44 3.83 9.34
N ASP A 25 -4.67 4.19 10.60
CA ASP A 25 -3.82 3.90 11.77
C ASP A 25 -2.38 4.46 11.70
N GLY A 26 -2.24 5.67 11.16
CA GLY A 26 -0.96 6.39 11.22
C GLY A 26 0.10 5.81 10.31
N LEU A 27 -0.31 5.16 9.22
CA LEU A 27 0.60 4.84 8.13
C LEU A 27 0.99 6.15 7.44
N ALA A 28 2.18 6.65 7.73
CA ALA A 28 2.76 7.80 7.03
C ALA A 28 4.11 7.38 6.42
N ALA A 29 4.25 7.50 5.11
CA ALA A 29 5.50 7.17 4.43
C ALA A 29 5.81 8.19 3.33
N SER A 30 7.08 8.59 3.20
CA SER A 30 7.58 9.35 2.05
C SER A 30 8.33 8.43 1.11
N LEU A 31 8.03 8.52 -0.18
CA LEU A 31 8.66 7.75 -1.24
C LEU A 31 9.21 8.67 -2.32
N THR A 32 10.30 8.26 -2.96
CA THR A 32 10.68 8.86 -4.24
C THR A 32 9.61 8.52 -5.30
N PRO A 33 9.48 9.32 -6.37
CA PRO A 33 8.52 9.04 -7.44
C PRO A 33 8.70 7.65 -8.08
N GLU A 34 9.94 7.16 -8.16
CA GLU A 34 10.25 5.84 -8.69
C GLU A 34 9.79 4.73 -7.74
N ALA A 35 10.13 4.86 -6.45
CA ALA A 35 9.71 3.92 -5.41
C ALA A 35 8.19 3.84 -5.32
N ALA A 36 7.48 4.98 -5.33
CA ALA A 36 6.02 5.02 -5.30
C ALA A 36 5.38 4.24 -6.48
N ARG A 37 5.92 4.42 -7.70
CA ARG A 37 5.43 3.68 -8.89
C ARG A 37 5.64 2.18 -8.78
N ARG A 38 6.77 1.73 -8.22
CA ARG A 38 7.04 0.31 -8.01
C ARG A 38 6.14 -0.26 -6.92
N SER A 39 6.00 0.45 -5.80
CA SER A 39 5.13 0.05 -4.70
C SER A 39 3.67 -0.09 -5.14
N ALA A 40 3.14 0.86 -5.92
CA ALA A 40 1.78 0.78 -6.44
C ALA A 40 1.56 -0.48 -7.30
N LYS A 41 2.51 -0.83 -8.17
CA LYS A 41 2.44 -2.06 -8.99
C LYS A 41 2.45 -3.32 -8.13
N THR A 42 3.32 -3.37 -7.12
CA THR A 42 3.39 -4.50 -6.19
C THR A 42 2.11 -4.63 -5.39
N MET A 43 1.53 -3.52 -4.94
CA MET A 43 0.27 -3.50 -4.18
C MET A 43 -0.91 -4.02 -5.01
N VAL A 44 -1.04 -3.58 -6.27
CA VAL A 44 -2.06 -4.12 -7.18
C VAL A 44 -1.89 -5.63 -7.36
N LYS A 45 -0.66 -6.09 -7.62
CA LYS A 45 -0.38 -7.52 -7.78
C LYS A 45 -0.71 -8.32 -6.51
N ALA A 46 -0.42 -7.76 -5.34
CA ALA A 46 -0.75 -8.38 -4.06
C ALA A 46 -2.27 -8.46 -3.85
N ALA A 47 -3.01 -7.39 -4.17
CA ALA A 47 -4.47 -7.38 -4.11
C ALA A 47 -5.07 -8.47 -5.02
N GLU A 48 -4.64 -8.55 -6.28
CA GLU A 48 -5.09 -9.59 -7.21
C GLU A 48 -4.78 -11.01 -6.70
N THR A 49 -3.65 -11.18 -6.02
CA THR A 49 -3.25 -12.48 -5.43
C THR A 49 -4.14 -12.83 -4.25
N ALA A 50 -4.43 -11.88 -3.37
CA ALA A 50 -5.32 -12.08 -2.22
C ALA A 50 -6.77 -12.37 -2.65
N GLU A 51 -7.27 -11.71 -3.70
CA GLU A 51 -8.59 -11.99 -4.28
C GLU A 51 -8.69 -13.40 -4.85
N ARG A 52 -7.60 -13.88 -5.49
CA ARG A 52 -7.55 -15.24 -6.06
C ARG A 52 -7.35 -16.32 -5.01
N ASN A 53 -6.52 -16.05 -4.00
CA ASN A 53 -6.12 -16.99 -2.97
C ASN A 53 -6.20 -16.33 -1.58
N PRO A 54 -7.39 -16.24 -0.95
CA PRO A 54 -7.57 -15.57 0.33
C PRO A 54 -6.85 -16.23 1.50
N ASP A 55 -6.41 -17.48 1.35
CA ASP A 55 -5.66 -18.26 2.34
C ASP A 55 -4.14 -18.31 2.02
N ALA A 56 -3.68 -17.62 0.96
CA ALA A 56 -2.28 -17.63 0.59
C ALA A 56 -1.43 -16.82 1.57
N GLU A 57 -0.58 -17.52 2.32
CA GLU A 57 0.50 -16.93 3.11
C GLU A 57 1.52 -16.34 2.13
N THR A 58 1.60 -15.01 2.04
CA THR A 58 2.67 -14.38 1.24
C THR A 58 3.97 -14.47 2.06
N PRO A 59 5.04 -15.06 1.52
CA PRO A 59 6.31 -15.25 2.25
C PRO A 59 7.06 -13.94 2.51
#